data_AF-A0A7J7L1T2-F1
#
_entry.id   AF-A0A7J7L1T2-F1
#
_cell.length_a   1.000
_cell.length_b   1.000
_cell.length_c   1.000
_cell.angle_alpha   90.00
_cell.angle_beta   90.00
_cell.angle_gamma   90.00
#
_symmetry.space_group_name_H-M   'P 1'
#
loop_
_entity.id
_entity.type
_entity.pdbx_description
1 polymer ?
#
loop_
_entity_poly.entity_id
_entity_poly.type
_entity_poly.pdbx_seq_one_letter_code
_entity_poly.pdbx_strand_id
1 'polypeptide(L)'
;RKKVISLIERFYDPQLGKVLIDEVNIKALQLKWIREKIRLVSQEPVLFASTIKENIANGKDDATLEKIRAAAELANALTFIDKLPLGWIPLWGRSREVAITWAILKDP
;
A
#
# COMPACT_ATOMS: atom_id res chain seq x y z
N ARG A 1 -0.48 3.49 -19.57
CA ARG A 1 -0.99 2.65 -18.46
C ARG A 1 -1.22 3.39 -17.13
N LYS A 2 -0.45 4.43 -16.75
CA LYS A 2 -0.71 5.25 -15.53
C LYS A 2 -2.06 5.99 -15.51
N LYS A 3 -2.66 6.25 -16.69
CA LYS A 3 -3.90 7.04 -16.85
C LYS A 3 -5.12 6.48 -16.09
N VAL A 4 -5.27 5.15 -16.00
CA VAL A 4 -6.43 4.54 -15.32
C VAL A 4 -6.32 4.69 -13.81
N ILE A 5 -5.14 4.41 -13.26
CA ILE A 5 -4.86 4.55 -11.83
C ILE A 5 -5.14 5.99 -11.36
N SER A 6 -4.69 6.99 -12.12
CA SER A 6 -4.91 8.40 -11.77
C SER A 6 -6.38 8.83 -11.77
N LEU A 7 -7.24 8.16 -12.53
CA LEU A 7 -8.69 8.39 -12.50
C LEU A 7 -9.34 7.70 -11.28
N ILE A 8 -8.92 6.48 -10.95
CA ILE A 8 -9.43 5.74 -9.77
C ILE A 8 -9.04 6.43 -8.47
N GLU A 9 -7.79 6.89 -8.35
CA GLU A 9 -7.31 7.68 -7.20
C GLU A 9 -7.82 9.14 -7.22
N ARG A 10 -8.58 9.47 -8.26
CA ARG A 10 -9.22 10.76 -8.51
C ARG A 10 -8.24 11.93 -8.40
N PHE A 11 -7.03 11.72 -8.93
CA PHE A 11 -6.10 12.81 -9.22
C PHE A 11 -6.57 13.64 -10.42
N TYR A 12 -7.34 13.01 -11.31
CA TYR A 12 -8.05 13.66 -12.41
C TYR A 12 -9.47 13.11 -12.51
N ASP A 13 -10.37 13.94 -13.03
CA ASP A 13 -11.71 13.52 -13.41
C ASP A 13 -11.75 13.23 -14.93
N PRO A 14 -12.54 12.23 -15.37
CA PRO A 14 -12.74 11.99 -16.80
C PRO A 14 -13.48 13.18 -17.43
N GLN A 15 -13.04 13.61 -18.61
CA GLN A 15 -13.71 14.64 -19.42
C GLN A 15 -15.01 14.10 -20.04
N LEU A 16 -15.01 12.83 -20.46
CA LEU A 16 -16.16 12.11 -21.00
C LEU A 16 -16.29 10.75 -20.31
N GLY A 17 -17.53 10.27 -20.18
CA GLY A 17 -17.83 9.01 -19.50
C GLY A 17 -17.86 9.12 -17.97
N LYS A 18 -17.85 7.97 -17.30
CA LYS A 18 -17.95 7.85 -15.84
C LYS A 18 -17.07 6.71 -15.33
N VAL A 19 -16.51 6.90 -14.13
CA VAL A 19 -15.84 5.84 -13.37
C VAL A 19 -16.74 5.49 -12.20
N LEU A 20 -17.06 4.21 -12.05
CA LEU A 20 -17.97 3.70 -11.03
C LEU A 20 -17.21 2.79 -10.07
N ILE A 21 -17.55 2.87 -8.78
CA ILE A 21 -17.23 1.87 -7.75
C ILE A 21 -18.58 1.41 -7.21
N ASP A 22 -18.87 0.11 -7.31
CA ASP A 22 -20.15 -0.49 -6.91
C ASP A 22 -21.37 0.26 -7.49
N GLU A 23 -21.33 0.52 -8.80
CA GLU A 23 -22.33 1.30 -9.54
C GLU A 23 -22.46 2.79 -9.15
N VAL A 24 -21.74 3.26 -8.13
CA VAL A 24 -21.72 4.66 -7.69
C VAL A 24 -20.61 5.42 -8.41
N ASN A 25 -20.95 6.57 -8.98
CA ASN A 25 -19.95 7.43 -9.61
C ASN A 25 -18.96 7.95 -8.56
N ILE A 26 -17.66 7.75 -8.79
CA ILE A 26 -16.60 8.17 -7.86
C ILE A 26 -16.60 9.67 -7.57
N LYS A 27 -17.21 10.49 -8.44
CA LYS A 27 -17.38 11.93 -8.23
C LYS A 27 -18.32 12.26 -7.07
N ALA A 28 -19.28 11.37 -6.78
CA ALA A 28 -20.25 11.52 -5.69
C ALA A 28 -19.69 11.06 -4.33
N LEU A 29 -18.58 10.31 -4.34
CA LEU A 29 -17.94 9.82 -3.13
C LEU A 29 -16.96 10.86 -2.58
N GLN A 30 -16.77 10.88 -1.25
CA GLN A 30 -15.78 11.73 -0.62
C GLN A 30 -14.36 11.26 -0.95
N LEU A 31 -13.50 12.17 -1.40
CA LEU A 31 -12.13 11.83 -1.82
C LEU A 31 -11.33 11.14 -0.71
N LYS A 32 -11.48 11.60 0.53
CA LYS A 32 -10.83 11.00 1.70
C LYS A 32 -11.25 9.53 1.87
N TRP A 33 -12.55 9.25 1.78
CA TRP A 33 -13.09 7.90 1.90
C TRP A 33 -12.54 6.96 0.81
N ILE A 34 -12.54 7.39 -0.46
CA ILE A 34 -11.99 6.58 -1.57
C ILE A 34 -10.52 6.22 -1.29
N ARG A 35 -9.73 7.21 -0.86
CA ARG A 35 -8.31 7.02 -0.57
C ARG A 35 -8.07 6.21 0.69
N GLU A 36 -9.00 6.15 1.64
CA GLU A 36 -8.92 5.23 2.77
C GLU A 36 -9.14 3.77 2.33
N LYS A 37 -9.99 3.55 1.32
CA LYS A 37 -10.38 2.25 0.74
C LYS A 37 -9.48 1.71 -0.36
N ILE A 38 -8.49 2.47 -0.82
CA ILE A 38 -7.58 2.04 -1.89
C ILE A 38 -6.13 2.24 -1.45
N ARG A 39 -5.28 1.26 -1.72
CA ARG A 39 -3.82 1.34 -1.56
C ARG A 39 -3.16 1.05 -2.90
N LEU A 40 -2.30 1.96 -3.34
CA LEU A 40 -1.52 1.77 -4.55
C LEU A 40 -0.12 1.26 -4.20
N VAL A 41 0.30 0.18 -4.84
CA VAL A 41 1.68 -0.32 -4.78
C VAL A 41 2.34 -0.06 -6.13
N SER A 42 3.39 0.77 -6.14
CA SER A 42 4.17 1.03 -7.36
C SER A 42 5.05 -0.16 -7.73
N GLN A 43 5.48 -0.23 -8.99
CA GLN A 43 6.43 -1.25 -9.44
C GLN A 43 7.78 -1.12 -8.74
N GLU A 44 8.21 0.12 -8.52
CA GLU A 44 9.39 0.50 -7.74
C GLU A 44 8.93 1.35 -6.55
N PRO A 45 8.65 0.73 -5.38
CA PRO A 45 8.28 1.47 -4.19
C PRO A 45 9.46 2.21 -3.60
N VAL A 46 9.20 3.46 -3.22
CA VAL A 46 10.13 4.26 -2.44
C VAL A 46 9.86 3.97 -0.97
N LEU A 47 10.89 3.52 -0.26
CA LEU A 47 10.84 3.31 1.18
C LEU A 47 11.47 4.51 1.90
N PHE A 48 10.98 4.82 3.09
CA PHE A 48 11.63 5.78 3.98
C PHE A 48 12.96 5.23 4.47
N ALA A 49 13.95 6.11 4.67
CA ALA A 49 15.22 5.81 5.31
C ALA A 49 15.01 5.53 6.81
N SER A 50 14.44 4.36 7.09
CA SER A 50 14.01 3.87 8.39
C SER A 50 13.98 2.34 8.35
N THR A 51 13.60 1.69 9.45
CA THR A 51 13.50 0.23 9.50
C THR A 51 12.39 -0.31 8.59
N ILE A 52 12.48 -1.59 8.21
CA ILE A 52 11.41 -2.26 7.45
C ILE A 52 10.12 -2.29 8.27
N LYS A 53 10.22 -2.48 9.59
CA LYS A 53 9.07 -2.42 10.50
C LYS A 53 8.37 -1.07 10.43
N GLU A 54 9.12 0.03 10.49
CA GLU A 54 8.56 1.39 10.41
C GLU A 54 7.94 1.68 9.04
N ASN A 55 8.55 1.21 7.96
CA ASN A 55 7.98 1.31 6.62
C ASN A 55 6.64 0.56 6.50
N ILE A 56 6.57 -0.67 7.03
CA ILE A 56 5.35 -1.47 7.01
C ILE A 56 4.25 -0.86 7.90
N ALA A 57 4.61 -0.39 9.10
CA ALA A 57 3.68 0.19 10.05
C ALA A 57 3.21 1.60 9.67
N ASN A 58 3.88 2.25 8.71
CA ASN A 58 3.68 3.67 8.41
C ASN A 58 2.21 4.04 8.20
N GLY A 59 1.69 4.95 9.03
CA GLY A 59 0.32 5.49 9.03
C GLY A 59 -0.75 4.58 9.64
N LYS A 60 -0.37 3.49 10.34
CA LYS A 60 -1.30 2.59 11.05
C LYS A 60 -0.84 2.50 12.49
N ASP A 61 -1.57 3.18 13.35
CA ASP A 61 -1.16 3.38 14.74
C ASP A 61 -1.26 2.09 15.58
N ASP A 62 -2.07 1.13 15.15
CA ASP A 62 -2.30 -0.17 15.81
C ASP A 62 -1.51 -1.34 15.17
N ALA A 63 -0.41 -1.04 14.48
CA ALA A 63 0.45 -2.01 13.80
C ALA A 63 1.31 -2.85 14.77
N THR A 64 0.66 -3.79 15.46
CA THR A 64 1.34 -4.81 16.29
C THR A 64 2.26 -5.71 15.48
N LEU A 65 3.24 -6.32 16.15
CA LEU A 65 4.20 -7.23 15.49
C LEU A 65 3.49 -8.44 14.88
N GLU A 66 2.46 -8.97 15.55
CA GLU A 66 1.65 -10.08 15.09
C GLU A 66 0.94 -9.75 13.77
N LYS A 67 0.30 -8.57 13.69
CA LYS A 67 -0.35 -8.10 12.45
C LYS A 67 0.66 -7.89 11.32
N ILE A 68 1.83 -7.35 11.62
CA ILE A 68 2.92 -7.18 10.64
C ILE A 68 3.37 -8.54 10.11
N ARG A 69 3.56 -9.54 10.98
CA ARG A 69 3.95 -10.90 10.58
C ARG A 69 2.87 -11.58 9.74
N ALA A 70 1.59 -11.45 10.11
CA ALA A 70 0.47 -11.99 9.33
C ALA A 70 0.40 -11.35 7.93
N ALA A 71 0.53 -10.03 7.84
CA ALA A 71 0.56 -9.33 6.56
C ALA A 71 1.79 -9.74 5.71
N ALA A 72 2.94 -9.94 6.36
CA ALA A 72 4.17 -10.40 5.70
C ALA A 72 4.03 -11.83 5.16
N GLU A 73 3.30 -12.70 5.85
CA GLU A 73 3.01 -14.04 5.39
C GLU A 73 2.17 -14.02 4.11
N LEU A 74 1.09 -13.23 4.10
CA LEU A 74 0.24 -13.02 2.92
C LEU A 74 0.98 -12.38 1.75
N ALA A 75 1.96 -11.51 2.04
CA ALA A 75 2.83 -10.89 1.03
C ALA A 75 3.97 -11.80 0.54
N ASN A 76 4.07 -13.05 1.02
CA ASN A 76 5.20 -13.95 0.80
C ASN A 76 6.56 -13.32 1.19
N ALA A 77 6.54 -12.52 2.25
CA ALA A 77 7.62 -11.68 2.75
C ALA A 77 8.20 -12.17 4.09
N LEU A 78 7.47 -13.03 4.82
CA LEU A 78 7.82 -13.43 6.18
C LEU A 78 9.24 -14.00 6.30
N THR A 79 9.63 -14.90 5.39
CA THR A 79 10.93 -15.58 5.42
C THR A 79 12.12 -14.62 5.30
N PHE A 80 12.00 -13.50 4.58
CA PHE A 80 13.09 -12.54 4.49
C PHE A 80 13.03 -11.53 5.65
N ILE A 81 11.82 -11.13 6.07
CA ILE A 81 11.63 -10.23 7.22
C ILE A 81 12.22 -10.85 8.49
N ASP A 82 12.03 -12.14 8.70
CA ASP A 82 12.60 -12.88 9.85
C ASP A 82 14.11 -13.07 9.78
N LYS A 83 14.70 -13.01 8.59
CA LYS A 83 16.15 -13.17 8.37
C LYS A 83 16.91 -11.84 8.45
N LEU A 84 16.21 -10.72 8.55
CA LEU A 84 16.86 -9.41 8.60
C LEU A 84 17.30 -9.10 10.02
N PRO A 85 18.58 -8.75 10.24
CA PRO A 85 18.98 -8.14 11.50
C PRO A 85 18.12 -6.88 11.71
N LEU A 86 17.52 -6.76 12.89
CA LEU A 86 16.71 -5.62 13.27
C LEU A 86 17.52 -4.33 13.06
N GLY A 87 17.19 -3.57 12.00
CA GLY A 87 17.75 -2.26 11.77
C GLY A 87 18.69 -2.13 10.57
N TRP A 88 18.10 -2.16 9.37
CA TRP A 88 18.63 -1.62 8.10
C TRP A 88 19.35 -2.62 7.19
N ILE A 89 18.76 -2.83 6.01
CA ILE A 89 19.24 -2.43 4.67
C ILE A 89 18.04 -2.72 3.74
N PRO A 90 17.62 -1.81 2.85
CA PRO A 90 16.76 -2.23 1.75
C PRO A 90 17.62 -3.17 0.90
N LEU A 91 17.37 -4.48 0.99
CA LEU A 91 17.86 -5.42 0.00
C LEU A 91 17.27 -4.93 -1.32
N TRP A 92 18.10 -4.32 -2.17
CA TRP A 92 17.70 -3.88 -3.50
C TRP A 92 16.95 -5.04 -4.16
N GLY A 93 15.69 -4.80 -4.54
CA GLY A 93 14.80 -5.84 -5.08
C GLY A 93 13.77 -6.42 -4.13
N ARG A 94 13.76 -6.06 -2.83
CA ARG A 94 12.72 -6.47 -1.85
C ARG A 94 11.76 -5.35 -1.44
N SER A 95 11.92 -4.14 -1.99
CA SER A 95 11.05 -2.99 -1.69
C SER A 95 9.59 -3.24 -2.04
N ARG A 96 9.34 -4.09 -3.05
CA ARG A 96 8.00 -4.46 -3.48
C ARG A 96 7.26 -5.27 -2.42
N GLU A 97 7.91 -6.26 -1.85
CA GLU A 97 7.34 -7.11 -0.81
C GLU A 97 7.04 -6.31 0.46
N VAL A 98 7.90 -5.36 0.83
CA VAL A 98 7.66 -4.42 1.93
C VAL A 98 6.41 -3.56 1.65
N ALA A 99 6.28 -3.01 0.44
CA ALA A 99 5.12 -2.20 0.06
C ALA A 99 3.82 -3.02 -0.03
N ILE A 100 3.88 -4.27 -0.50
CA ILE A 100 2.72 -5.18 -0.50
C ILE A 100 2.32 -5.52 0.94
N THR A 101 3.29 -5.82 1.80
CA THR A 101 3.05 -6.09 3.22
C THR A 101 2.35 -4.90 3.89
N TRP A 102 2.82 -3.68 3.63
CA TRP A 102 2.17 -2.45 4.06
C TRP A 102 0.72 -2.36 3.54
N ALA A 103 0.49 -2.59 2.25
CA ALA A 103 -0.85 -2.51 1.66
C ALA A 103 -1.82 -3.53 2.27
N ILE A 104 -1.37 -4.77 2.52
CA ILE A 104 -2.16 -5.83 3.16
C ILE A 104 -2.44 -5.48 4.62
N LEU A 105 -1.43 -5.05 5.37
CA LEU A 105 -1.56 -4.70 6.78
C LEU A 105 -2.64 -3.63 7.00
N LYS A 106 -2.80 -2.74 6.01
CA LYS A 106 -3.75 -1.64 6.08
C LYS A 106 -5.20 -2.05 5.94
N ASP A 107 -5.46 -3.24 5.40
CA ASP A 107 -6.78 -3.82 5.19
C ASP A 107 -7.82 -2.77 4.71
N PRO A 108 -7.81 -2.39 3.42
CA PRO A 108 -8.66 -1.33 2.89
C PRO A 108 -10.17 -1.53 3.16
#